data_AF-A0A4W4HGH9-F1
#
_entry.id   AF-A0A4W4HGH9-F1
#
_cell.length_a   1.000
_cell.length_b   1.000
_cell.length_c   1.000
_cell.angle_alpha   90.00
_cell.angle_beta   90.00
_cell.angle_gamma   90.00
#
_symmetry.space_group_name_H-M   'P 1'
#
loop_
_entity.id
_entity.type
_entity.pdbx_description
1 polymer ?
#
loop_
_entity_poly.entity_id
_entity_poly.type
_entity_poly.pdbx_seq_one_letter_code
_entity_poly.pdbx_strand_id
1 'polypeptide(L)'
;MLDLEVVPERSLGNEQWEFSLGMPLAQAISILQKHCRVIRNVQVLYSEQMPLSHDLILNLTQDGIKLLFDACNQRLKVGNITLSSSLFSGVHFNSQAIAPTIEQIDQSFGATHPGVYNAAEQLFHLNFRGLSFSFQLDSWSEAPKYEPNFAHGLVSLQIPHGATVRRMYIYTGNNLQETKAPVMPLACYLGNVFSECVDVLRDGTGPLGLRLRLLTAGCGPGVLADAKLRVLERSIYFGDSCQDVLSALGSPHKVFYKSEDKMKIHSPSPHKQVPSKCNDYFFNYFTLGVVRVFGGTTVLFLPTRLIIEVPHWHYAADVQGEDCIVTTYSKWDQIQELLGHPMEKPVVLHRSSSANNTNPFGSTFCFGFQRMIFEVMQNNHIASVTLYGAPRQCCTEPGAH
;
A
#
# COMPACT_ATOMS: atom_id res chain seq x y z
N MET A 1 -2.87 -0.76 28.34
CA MET A 1 -3.87 -1.35 27.44
C MET A 1 -4.62 -0.21 26.80
N LEU A 2 -4.82 -0.27 25.49
CA LEU A 2 -5.52 0.77 24.74
C LEU A 2 -7.02 0.68 24.98
N ASP A 3 -7.68 1.82 25.04
CA ASP A 3 -9.13 1.92 25.04
C ASP A 3 -9.58 2.37 23.64
N LEU A 4 -10.34 1.51 22.97
CA LEU A 4 -10.58 1.63 21.53
C LEU A 4 -12.07 1.69 21.21
N GLU A 5 -12.45 2.70 20.45
CA GLU A 5 -13.74 2.78 19.80
C GLU A 5 -13.75 1.94 18.53
N VAL A 6 -14.78 1.12 18.43
CA VAL A 6 -15.04 0.23 17.31
C VAL A 6 -16.17 0.82 16.48
N VAL A 7 -15.89 1.09 15.20
CA VAL A 7 -16.91 1.54 14.26
C VAL A 7 -17.05 0.46 13.16
N PRO A 8 -18.16 -0.31 13.16
CA PRO A 8 -18.40 -1.36 12.17
C PRO A 8 -18.25 -0.86 10.72
N GLU A 9 -17.72 -1.70 9.84
CA GLU A 9 -17.41 -1.38 8.43
C GLU A 9 -16.45 -0.20 8.20
N ARG A 10 -15.94 0.45 9.24
CA ARG A 10 -15.23 1.72 9.09
C ARG A 10 -13.86 1.73 9.74
N SER A 11 -13.76 1.52 11.05
CA SER A 11 -12.51 1.84 11.75
C SER A 11 -12.38 1.28 13.16
N LEU A 12 -11.15 1.35 13.64
CA LEU A 12 -10.73 1.09 15.02
C LEU A 12 -9.81 2.22 15.48
N GLY A 13 -10.09 2.86 16.61
CA GLY A 13 -9.24 3.94 17.08
C GLY A 13 -9.63 4.55 18.41
N ASN A 14 -9.13 5.74 18.67
CA ASN A 14 -9.55 6.63 19.74
C ASN A 14 -9.48 8.08 19.23
N GLU A 15 -9.64 9.05 20.12
CA GLU A 15 -9.61 10.47 19.77
C GLU A 15 -8.29 10.96 19.16
N GLN A 16 -7.17 10.24 19.41
CA GLN A 16 -5.84 10.65 18.95
C GLN A 16 -5.47 10.04 17.60
N TRP A 17 -5.93 8.82 17.32
CA TRP A 17 -5.60 8.10 16.11
C TRP A 17 -6.67 7.09 15.74
N GLU A 18 -6.78 6.79 14.45
CA GLU A 18 -7.77 5.87 13.91
C GLU A 18 -7.16 5.04 12.79
N PHE A 19 -7.37 3.73 12.83
CA PHE A 19 -7.13 2.82 11.71
C PHE A 19 -8.44 2.60 10.97
N SER A 20 -8.60 3.28 9.83
CA SER A 20 -9.77 3.12 8.96
C SER A 20 -9.57 1.99 7.95
N LEU A 21 -10.59 1.17 7.72
CA LEU A 21 -10.58 0.21 6.62
C LEU A 21 -10.36 0.96 5.30
N GLY A 22 -9.51 0.41 4.43
CA GLY A 22 -9.08 1.03 3.18
C GLY A 22 -7.88 1.98 3.33
N MET A 23 -7.43 2.27 4.56
CA MET A 23 -6.23 3.08 4.81
C MET A 23 -4.98 2.40 4.22
N PRO A 24 -4.08 3.15 3.55
CA PRO A 24 -2.81 2.61 3.08
C PRO A 24 -1.87 2.19 4.23
N LEU A 25 -1.11 1.13 4.02
CA LEU A 25 -0.09 0.64 4.95
C LEU A 25 0.86 1.76 5.43
N ALA A 26 1.30 2.63 4.51
CA ALA A 26 2.19 3.74 4.84
C ALA A 26 1.60 4.73 5.87
N GLN A 27 0.28 4.97 5.81
CA GLN A 27 -0.39 5.82 6.78
C GLN A 27 -0.51 5.14 8.15
N ALA A 28 -0.85 3.84 8.17
CA ALA A 28 -0.87 3.07 9.40
C ALA A 28 0.52 3.06 10.08
N ILE A 29 1.60 2.87 9.30
CA ILE A 29 2.98 2.96 9.80
C ILE A 29 3.28 4.36 10.35
N SER A 30 2.83 5.43 9.67
CA SER A 30 3.00 6.81 10.15
C SER A 30 2.30 7.05 11.49
N ILE A 31 1.09 6.53 11.67
CA ILE A 31 0.37 6.56 12.96
C ILE A 31 1.19 5.84 14.03
N LEU A 32 1.65 4.62 13.76
CA LEU A 32 2.44 3.84 14.70
C LEU A 32 3.76 4.54 15.07
N GLN A 33 4.42 5.18 14.11
CA GLN A 33 5.65 5.95 14.36
C GLN A 33 5.39 7.18 15.24
N LYS A 34 4.31 7.93 14.98
CA LYS A 34 3.92 9.10 15.80
C LYS A 34 3.56 8.70 17.24
N HIS A 35 2.94 7.54 17.41
CA HIS A 35 2.47 7.04 18.72
C HIS A 35 3.36 5.92 19.30
N CYS A 36 4.63 5.83 18.89
CA CYS A 36 5.57 4.77 19.31
C CYS A 36 5.84 4.70 20.82
N ARG A 37 5.51 5.75 21.58
CA ARG A 37 5.59 5.73 23.05
C ARG A 37 4.49 4.89 23.69
N VAL A 38 3.32 4.87 23.05
CA VAL A 38 2.07 4.25 23.52
C VAL A 38 1.92 2.86 22.90
N ILE A 39 2.03 2.76 21.58
CA ILE A 39 1.95 1.49 20.85
C ILE A 39 3.35 0.92 20.69
N ARG A 40 3.63 -0.22 21.32
CA ARG A 40 4.96 -0.87 21.32
C ARG A 40 4.89 -2.30 20.81
N ASN A 41 6.05 -2.87 20.51
CA ASN A 41 6.22 -4.24 20.00
C ASN A 41 5.36 -4.54 18.75
N VAL A 42 5.49 -3.66 17.76
CA VAL A 42 4.91 -3.84 16.43
C VAL A 42 5.81 -4.77 15.62
N GLN A 43 5.22 -5.81 15.04
CA GLN A 43 5.88 -6.70 14.10
C GLN A 43 5.25 -6.53 12.72
N VAL A 44 6.08 -6.61 11.68
CA VAL A 44 5.63 -6.68 10.29
C VAL A 44 5.81 -8.12 9.82
N LEU A 45 4.73 -8.78 9.41
CA LEU A 45 4.75 -10.13 8.88
C LEU A 45 4.42 -10.09 7.39
N TYR A 46 5.22 -10.79 6.59
CA TYR A 46 5.03 -10.92 5.15
C TYR A 46 5.54 -12.30 4.69
N SER A 47 5.06 -12.77 3.53
CA SER A 47 5.56 -13.99 2.90
C SER A 47 6.74 -13.67 2.00
N GLU A 48 7.92 -14.24 2.29
CA GLU A 48 9.10 -14.09 1.42
C GLU A 48 8.93 -14.88 0.11
N GLN A 49 8.28 -16.04 0.17
CA GLN A 49 8.07 -16.92 -0.98
C GLN A 49 7.00 -16.38 -1.95
N MET A 50 5.92 -15.80 -1.40
CA MET A 50 4.78 -15.31 -2.18
C MET A 50 4.31 -13.93 -1.66
N PRO A 51 5.13 -12.87 -1.81
CA PRO A 51 4.88 -11.56 -1.20
C PRO A 51 3.66 -10.82 -1.74
N LEU A 52 3.22 -11.16 -2.97
CA LEU A 52 2.07 -10.55 -3.63
C LEU A 52 0.79 -11.38 -3.53
N SER A 53 0.86 -12.60 -2.99
CA SER A 53 -0.32 -13.47 -2.81
C SER A 53 -0.83 -13.49 -1.37
N HIS A 54 0.01 -13.10 -0.40
CA HIS A 54 -0.34 -13.10 1.01
C HIS A 54 -0.44 -11.68 1.54
N ASP A 55 -1.49 -11.42 2.30
CA ASP A 55 -1.72 -10.13 2.95
C ASP A 55 -0.55 -9.77 3.88
N LEU A 56 -0.19 -8.49 3.91
CA LEU A 56 0.81 -7.94 4.83
C LEU A 56 0.16 -7.73 6.20
N ILE A 57 0.83 -8.12 7.28
CA ILE A 57 0.24 -8.04 8.61
C ILE A 57 1.08 -7.12 9.49
N LEU A 58 0.44 -6.08 10.05
CA LEU A 58 0.97 -5.34 11.19
C LEU A 58 0.41 -5.96 12.47
N ASN A 59 1.28 -6.57 13.27
CA ASN A 59 0.93 -7.27 14.49
C ASN A 59 1.40 -6.47 15.71
N LEU A 60 0.47 -5.81 16.39
CA LEU A 60 0.69 -5.06 17.63
C LEU A 60 0.55 -6.05 18.79
N THR A 61 1.64 -6.75 19.10
CA THR A 61 1.62 -7.91 20.00
C THR A 61 1.18 -7.60 21.43
N GLN A 62 1.51 -6.42 21.95
CA GLN A 62 1.14 -6.00 23.30
C GLN A 62 -0.34 -5.63 23.43
N ASP A 63 -0.92 -5.09 22.36
CA ASP A 63 -2.29 -4.60 22.35
C ASP A 63 -3.28 -5.64 21.80
N GLY A 64 -2.77 -6.75 21.27
CA GLY A 64 -3.59 -7.83 20.72
C GLY A 64 -4.25 -7.48 19.38
N ILE A 65 -3.73 -6.48 18.66
CA ILE A 65 -4.30 -6.00 17.39
C ILE A 65 -3.47 -6.52 16.22
N LYS A 66 -4.15 -7.08 15.22
CA LYS A 66 -3.58 -7.52 13.95
C LYS A 66 -4.32 -6.82 12.81
N LEU A 67 -3.58 -6.00 12.07
CA LEU A 67 -4.09 -5.28 10.90
C LEU A 67 -3.63 -6.01 9.65
N LEU A 68 -4.57 -6.51 8.86
CA LEU A 68 -4.31 -7.23 7.61
C LEU A 68 -4.47 -6.25 6.45
N PHE A 69 -3.39 -6.05 5.70
CA PHE A 69 -3.36 -5.23 4.50
C PHE A 69 -3.36 -6.13 3.27
N ASP A 70 -4.26 -5.84 2.35
CA ASP A 70 -4.38 -6.58 1.10
C ASP A 70 -3.04 -6.61 0.35
N ALA A 71 -2.63 -7.79 -0.10
CA ALA A 71 -1.35 -7.97 -0.79
C ALA A 71 -1.23 -7.09 -2.03
N CYS A 72 -2.36 -6.81 -2.69
CA CYS A 72 -2.36 -6.17 -4.00
C CYS A 72 -2.31 -4.63 -3.90
N ASN A 73 -3.18 -4.05 -3.10
CA ASN A 73 -3.31 -2.58 -3.00
C ASN A 73 -2.73 -2.02 -1.69
N GLN A 74 -2.24 -2.88 -0.79
CA GLN A 74 -1.67 -2.53 0.51
C GLN A 74 -2.61 -1.66 1.36
N ARG A 75 -3.91 -1.89 1.25
CA ARG A 75 -4.94 -1.20 2.04
C ARG A 75 -5.44 -2.10 3.15
N LEU A 76 -5.77 -1.48 4.28
CA LEU A 76 -6.32 -2.18 5.43
C LEU A 76 -7.64 -2.87 5.05
N LYS A 77 -7.64 -4.19 5.14
CA LYS A 77 -8.75 -5.07 4.76
C LYS A 77 -9.50 -5.58 5.98
N VAL A 78 -8.76 -6.03 7.00
CA VAL A 78 -9.33 -6.58 8.24
C VAL A 78 -8.55 -6.07 9.45
N GLY A 79 -9.28 -5.64 10.48
CA GLY A 79 -8.74 -5.45 11.83
C GLY A 79 -9.17 -6.62 12.72
N ASN A 80 -8.23 -7.47 13.14
CA ASN A 80 -8.44 -8.53 14.13
C ASN A 80 -7.95 -8.04 15.49
N ILE A 81 -8.81 -8.09 16.50
CA ILE A 81 -8.57 -7.51 17.82
C ILE A 81 -8.83 -8.58 18.87
N THR A 82 -7.85 -8.79 19.74
CA THR A 82 -8.04 -9.48 21.01
C THR A 82 -8.56 -8.44 21.99
N LEU A 83 -9.84 -8.55 22.35
CA LEU A 83 -10.54 -7.53 23.12
C LEU A 83 -9.86 -7.33 24.48
N SER A 84 -9.64 -6.07 24.84
CA SER A 84 -8.92 -5.71 26.06
C SER A 84 -9.68 -4.61 26.82
N SER A 85 -9.90 -3.43 26.21
CA SER A 85 -10.93 -2.44 26.58
C SER A 85 -11.50 -1.86 25.28
N SER A 86 -12.83 -1.89 25.12
CA SER A 86 -13.45 -1.52 23.85
C SER A 86 -14.83 -0.89 24.02
N LEU A 87 -15.09 0.12 23.19
CA LEU A 87 -16.33 0.87 23.14
C LEU A 87 -17.03 0.68 21.80
N PHE A 88 -18.35 0.70 21.85
CA PHE A 88 -19.21 0.81 20.68
C PHE A 88 -20.23 1.93 20.94
N SER A 89 -20.32 2.90 20.04
CA SER A 89 -21.21 4.07 20.18
C SER A 89 -21.04 4.80 21.52
N GLY A 90 -19.79 4.93 22.00
CA GLY A 90 -19.45 5.58 23.28
C GLY A 90 -19.74 4.74 24.54
N VAL A 91 -20.24 3.51 24.41
CA VAL A 91 -20.55 2.63 25.54
C VAL A 91 -19.57 1.46 25.58
N HIS A 92 -19.03 1.16 26.77
CA HIS A 92 -18.17 0.00 26.96
C HIS A 92 -18.98 -1.30 26.87
N PHE A 93 -18.59 -2.16 25.93
CA PHE A 93 -19.03 -3.56 25.91
C PHE A 93 -17.94 -4.51 26.43
N ASN A 94 -16.72 -4.00 26.63
CA ASN A 94 -15.60 -4.70 27.22
C ASN A 94 -14.75 -3.74 28.05
N SER A 95 -14.56 -4.01 29.34
CA SER A 95 -13.70 -3.23 30.25
C SER A 95 -13.30 -4.09 31.46
N GLN A 96 -12.52 -3.55 32.40
CA GLN A 96 -12.22 -4.26 33.65
C GLN A 96 -13.47 -4.62 34.47
N ALA A 97 -14.57 -3.88 34.30
CA ALA A 97 -15.82 -4.09 35.02
C ALA A 97 -16.87 -4.87 34.18
N ILE A 98 -16.70 -4.92 32.85
CA ILE A 98 -17.69 -5.48 31.92
C ILE A 98 -16.99 -6.56 31.09
N ALA A 99 -17.37 -7.81 31.30
CA ALA A 99 -16.87 -8.91 30.48
C ALA A 99 -17.58 -8.93 29.12
N PRO A 100 -16.88 -9.25 28.02
CA PRO A 100 -17.47 -9.31 26.68
C PRO A 100 -18.16 -10.66 26.50
N THR A 101 -19.24 -10.91 27.24
CA THR A 101 -20.04 -12.13 27.09
C THR A 101 -20.97 -12.02 25.90
N ILE A 102 -21.51 -13.14 25.44
CA ILE A 102 -22.48 -13.15 24.35
C ILE A 102 -23.71 -12.26 24.63
N GLU A 103 -24.21 -12.27 25.86
CA GLU A 103 -25.38 -11.46 26.25
C GLU A 103 -25.04 -9.96 26.18
N GLN A 104 -23.82 -9.58 26.58
CA GLN A 104 -23.34 -8.21 26.45
C GLN A 104 -23.20 -7.79 24.99
N ILE A 105 -22.73 -8.68 24.12
CA ILE A 105 -22.63 -8.42 22.68
C ILE A 105 -24.04 -8.27 22.07
N ASP A 106 -24.98 -9.15 22.37
CA ASP A 106 -26.36 -9.06 21.88
C ASP A 106 -27.05 -7.78 22.38
N GLN A 107 -26.80 -7.37 23.63
CA GLN A 107 -27.30 -6.11 24.17
C GLN A 107 -26.68 -4.88 23.47
N SER A 108 -25.41 -4.96 23.07
CA SER A 108 -24.67 -3.83 22.50
C SER A 108 -24.88 -3.69 20.98
N PHE A 109 -24.96 -4.79 20.25
CA PHE A 109 -25.00 -4.83 18.78
C PHE A 109 -26.35 -5.29 18.21
N GLY A 110 -27.25 -5.80 19.06
CA GLY A 110 -28.59 -6.22 18.69
C GLY A 110 -28.65 -7.63 18.08
N ALA A 111 -29.77 -7.91 17.42
CA ALA A 111 -30.01 -9.22 16.81
C ALA A 111 -29.11 -9.48 15.60
N THR A 112 -28.70 -10.74 15.44
CA THR A 112 -27.82 -11.18 14.36
C THR A 112 -28.27 -12.52 13.75
N HIS A 113 -27.64 -12.92 12.65
CA HIS A 113 -27.86 -14.23 12.05
C HIS A 113 -27.40 -15.36 12.99
N PRO A 114 -27.94 -16.58 12.84
CA PRO A 114 -27.48 -17.75 13.59
C PRO A 114 -25.96 -17.88 13.52
N GLY A 115 -25.33 -18.05 14.69
CA GLY A 115 -23.88 -18.19 14.72
C GLY A 115 -23.40 -19.49 14.09
N VAL A 116 -22.18 -19.45 13.58
CA VAL A 116 -21.56 -20.54 12.81
C VAL A 116 -20.42 -21.13 13.61
N TYR A 117 -20.44 -22.45 13.81
CA TYR A 117 -19.36 -23.17 14.46
C TYR A 117 -18.29 -23.60 13.46
N ASN A 118 -17.04 -23.22 13.71
CA ASN A 118 -15.90 -23.65 12.93
C ASN A 118 -15.16 -24.76 13.68
N ALA A 119 -15.35 -26.01 13.23
CA ALA A 119 -14.71 -27.18 13.83
C ALA A 119 -13.18 -27.21 13.68
N ALA A 120 -12.61 -26.56 12.65
CA ALA A 120 -11.16 -26.52 12.46
C ALA A 120 -10.47 -25.62 13.50
N GLU A 121 -11.11 -24.50 13.84
CA GLU A 121 -10.58 -23.56 14.83
C GLU A 121 -11.10 -23.82 16.26
N GLN A 122 -12.11 -24.68 16.40
CA GLN A 122 -12.88 -24.86 17.65
C GLN A 122 -13.42 -23.52 18.18
N LEU A 123 -13.85 -22.65 17.25
CA LEU A 123 -14.38 -21.32 17.54
C LEU A 123 -15.82 -21.22 17.05
N PHE A 124 -16.65 -20.58 17.86
CA PHE A 124 -17.99 -20.19 17.49
C PHE A 124 -18.01 -18.73 17.03
N HIS A 125 -18.60 -18.45 15.88
CA HIS A 125 -18.62 -17.11 15.29
C HIS A 125 -20.04 -16.52 15.26
N LEU A 126 -20.18 -15.31 15.81
CA LEU A 126 -21.34 -14.44 15.58
C LEU A 126 -20.97 -13.37 14.56
N ASN A 127 -21.70 -13.33 13.44
CA ASN A 127 -21.39 -12.44 12.33
C ASN A 127 -22.42 -11.33 12.23
N PHE A 128 -21.98 -10.10 12.43
CA PHE A 128 -22.76 -8.89 12.18
C PHE A 128 -22.28 -8.28 10.86
N ARG A 129 -23.04 -7.32 10.34
CA ARG A 129 -22.56 -6.55 9.19
C ARG A 129 -21.30 -5.76 9.59
N GLY A 130 -20.18 -6.08 8.94
CA GLY A 130 -18.87 -5.46 9.18
C GLY A 130 -18.17 -5.83 10.48
N LEU A 131 -18.72 -6.79 11.25
CA LEU A 131 -18.13 -7.28 12.49
C LEU A 131 -18.27 -8.80 12.61
N SER A 132 -17.32 -9.46 13.25
CA SER A 132 -17.48 -10.86 13.67
C SER A 132 -16.83 -11.08 15.02
N PHE A 133 -17.54 -11.76 15.91
CA PHE A 133 -17.05 -12.13 17.23
C PHE A 133 -16.81 -13.64 17.27
N SER A 134 -15.61 -14.05 17.66
CA SER A 134 -15.28 -15.46 17.88
C SER A 134 -15.19 -15.75 19.37
N PHE A 135 -15.88 -16.80 19.81
CA PHE A 135 -15.94 -17.28 21.18
C PHE A 135 -15.20 -18.60 21.29
N GLN A 136 -14.43 -18.77 22.37
CA GLN A 136 -13.75 -20.02 22.69
C GLN A 136 -14.63 -20.86 23.60
N LEU A 137 -14.66 -22.17 23.32
CA LEU A 137 -15.60 -23.11 23.90
C LEU A 137 -14.87 -24.05 24.87
N ASP A 138 -14.14 -23.50 25.85
CA ASP A 138 -13.26 -24.28 26.75
C ASP A 138 -14.00 -25.26 27.68
N SER A 139 -15.32 -25.18 27.76
CA SER A 139 -16.19 -26.02 28.62
C SER A 139 -17.01 -27.08 27.85
N TRP A 140 -16.75 -27.28 26.56
CA TRP A 140 -17.50 -28.25 25.74
C TRP A 140 -16.81 -29.62 25.79
N SER A 141 -17.16 -30.43 26.80
CA SER A 141 -16.70 -31.82 26.90
C SER A 141 -17.27 -32.73 25.79
N GLU A 142 -18.26 -32.25 25.04
CA GLU A 142 -18.80 -32.85 23.83
C GLU A 142 -18.91 -31.75 22.76
N ALA A 143 -18.56 -32.08 21.50
CA ALA A 143 -18.87 -31.21 20.37
C ALA A 143 -20.36 -30.81 20.42
N PRO A 144 -20.74 -29.60 19.97
CA PRO A 144 -22.13 -29.23 19.85
C PRO A 144 -22.94 -30.36 19.23
N LYS A 145 -23.87 -30.94 20.01
CA LYS A 145 -24.87 -31.83 19.45
C LYS A 145 -25.72 -30.99 18.51
N TYR A 146 -25.30 -30.98 17.25
CA TYR A 146 -26.03 -30.44 16.13
C TYR A 146 -27.26 -31.32 15.96
N GLU A 147 -28.37 -30.97 16.61
CA GLU A 147 -29.64 -31.66 16.41
C GLU A 147 -30.45 -30.94 15.33
N PRO A 148 -30.63 -31.56 14.14
CA PRO A 148 -31.27 -30.92 12.98
C PRO A 148 -32.79 -31.04 13.05
N ASN A 149 -33.41 -30.67 14.17
CA ASN A 149 -34.85 -30.90 14.38
C ASN A 149 -35.61 -29.62 14.75
N PHE A 150 -35.50 -28.57 13.95
CA PHE A 150 -36.59 -27.61 13.77
C PHE A 150 -36.68 -27.17 12.31
N ALA A 151 -37.91 -27.15 11.80
CA ALA A 151 -38.22 -26.85 10.41
C ALA A 151 -37.58 -25.53 9.96
N HIS A 152 -36.94 -25.56 8.78
CA HIS A 152 -36.37 -24.41 8.07
C HIS A 152 -35.14 -23.73 8.70
N GLY A 153 -34.04 -24.47 8.91
CA GLY A 153 -32.66 -23.95 8.77
C GLY A 153 -32.21 -22.80 9.68
N LEU A 154 -33.04 -22.37 10.63
CA LEU A 154 -32.76 -21.33 11.62
C LEU A 154 -32.57 -22.02 12.97
N VAL A 155 -31.31 -22.33 13.30
CA VAL A 155 -30.93 -22.88 14.60
C VAL A 155 -30.66 -21.71 15.55
N SER A 156 -31.38 -21.63 16.67
CA SER A 156 -30.91 -20.87 17.82
C SER A 156 -29.96 -21.78 18.59
N LEU A 157 -28.65 -21.65 18.33
CA LEU A 157 -27.65 -22.35 19.14
C LEU A 157 -27.77 -21.81 20.56
N GLN A 158 -28.24 -22.64 21.49
CA GLN A 158 -28.23 -22.32 22.91
C GLN A 158 -26.77 -22.35 23.37
N ILE A 159 -26.14 -21.18 23.35
CA ILE A 159 -24.76 -21.01 23.79
C ILE A 159 -24.78 -21.00 25.33
N PRO A 160 -23.88 -21.74 26.00
CA PRO A 160 -23.79 -21.71 27.45
C PRO A 160 -23.58 -20.28 27.95
N HIS A 161 -24.30 -19.91 28.99
CA HIS A 161 -24.23 -18.58 29.57
C HIS A 161 -22.80 -18.32 30.06
N GLY A 162 -22.22 -17.18 29.69
CA GLY A 162 -20.88 -16.76 30.14
C GLY A 162 -19.71 -17.07 29.19
N ALA A 163 -19.95 -17.54 27.96
CA ALA A 163 -18.89 -17.58 26.94
C ALA A 163 -18.38 -16.16 26.62
N THR A 164 -17.07 -15.93 26.71
CA THR A 164 -16.45 -14.62 26.45
C THR A 164 -15.83 -14.57 25.06
N VAL A 165 -15.89 -13.39 24.44
CA VAL A 165 -15.24 -13.13 23.15
C VAL A 165 -13.73 -13.33 23.26
N ARG A 166 -13.17 -14.18 22.39
CA ARG A 166 -11.73 -14.34 22.23
C ARG A 166 -11.14 -13.34 21.24
N ARG A 167 -11.83 -13.11 20.12
CA ARG A 167 -11.39 -12.18 19.07
C ARG A 167 -12.59 -11.50 18.43
N MET A 168 -12.36 -10.28 17.98
CA MET A 168 -13.27 -9.49 17.17
C MET A 168 -12.60 -9.15 15.85
N TYR A 169 -13.36 -9.22 14.77
CA TYR A 169 -12.93 -8.83 13.45
C TYR A 169 -13.76 -7.64 12.98
N ILE A 170 -13.10 -6.64 12.39
CA ILE A 170 -13.73 -5.51 11.70
C ILE A 170 -13.33 -5.60 10.23
N TYR A 171 -14.31 -5.57 9.34
CA TYR A 171 -14.12 -5.71 7.90
C TYR A 171 -15.27 -5.03 7.14
N THR A 172 -15.17 -4.91 5.82
CA THR A 172 -16.27 -4.42 4.98
C THR A 172 -17.04 -5.59 4.36
N GLY A 173 -18.37 -5.51 4.35
CA GLY A 173 -19.25 -6.50 3.78
C GLY A 173 -19.83 -7.48 4.80
N ASN A 174 -20.38 -8.58 4.30
CA ASN A 174 -21.20 -9.50 5.11
C ASN A 174 -20.40 -10.66 5.72
N ASN A 175 -19.29 -11.07 5.09
CA ASN A 175 -18.51 -12.24 5.51
C ASN A 175 -17.01 -11.95 5.52
N LEU A 176 -16.32 -12.48 6.54
CA LEU A 176 -14.87 -12.36 6.69
C LEU A 176 -14.09 -13.05 5.56
N GLN A 177 -14.59 -14.16 5.03
CA GLN A 177 -13.90 -14.93 3.98
C GLN A 177 -13.91 -14.24 2.61
N GLU A 178 -14.98 -13.51 2.31
CA GLU A 178 -15.17 -12.85 1.01
C GLU A 178 -14.78 -11.37 1.05
N THR A 179 -14.33 -10.88 2.21
CA THR A 179 -14.00 -9.46 2.37
C THR A 179 -12.84 -9.07 1.47
N LYS A 180 -12.94 -7.89 0.86
CA LYS A 180 -11.92 -7.27 0.03
C LYS A 180 -11.55 -5.93 0.64
N ALA A 181 -10.32 -5.48 0.42
CA ALA A 181 -9.92 -4.15 0.87
C ALA A 181 -10.81 -3.08 0.22
N PRO A 182 -11.44 -2.20 1.02
CA PRO A 182 -12.29 -1.17 0.46
C PRO A 182 -11.47 -0.06 -0.21
N VAL A 183 -12.18 0.81 -0.93
CA VAL A 183 -11.56 2.02 -1.48
C VAL A 183 -11.02 2.90 -0.36
N MET A 184 -9.94 3.64 -0.65
CA MET A 184 -9.29 4.51 0.32
C MET A 184 -10.29 5.59 0.76
N PRO A 185 -10.56 5.74 2.07
CA PRO A 185 -11.47 6.77 2.57
C PRO A 185 -11.00 8.17 2.20
N LEU A 186 -11.94 9.11 2.00
CA LEU A 186 -11.63 10.51 1.70
C LEU A 186 -10.73 11.16 2.77
N ALA A 187 -10.92 10.78 4.03
CA ALA A 187 -10.09 11.25 5.15
C ALA A 187 -8.60 10.92 4.96
N CYS A 188 -8.27 9.80 4.31
CA CYS A 188 -6.88 9.42 4.03
C CYS A 188 -6.23 10.29 2.95
N TYR A 189 -6.99 11.00 2.12
CA TYR A 189 -6.45 11.95 1.13
C TYR A 189 -6.15 13.33 1.74
N LEU A 190 -6.61 13.63 2.95
CA LEU A 190 -6.42 14.94 3.56
C LEU A 190 -4.93 15.22 3.80
N GLY A 191 -4.44 16.33 3.25
CA GLY A 191 -3.04 16.74 3.34
C GLY A 191 -2.07 15.91 2.51
N ASN A 192 -2.56 14.97 1.70
CA ASN A 192 -1.73 14.10 0.86
C ASN A 192 -2.18 14.16 -0.61
N VAL A 193 -1.25 13.81 -1.50
CA VAL A 193 -1.50 13.68 -2.93
C VAL A 193 -1.04 12.30 -3.34
N PHE A 194 -1.88 11.55 -4.04
CA PHE A 194 -1.60 10.20 -4.52
C PHE A 194 -1.54 10.16 -6.04
N SER A 195 -0.80 9.21 -6.60
CA SER A 195 -0.81 8.96 -8.05
C SER A 195 -1.84 7.89 -8.40
N GLU A 196 -2.71 8.16 -9.38
CA GLU A 196 -3.60 7.16 -10.00
C GLU A 196 -2.91 6.41 -11.13
N CYS A 197 -2.22 7.14 -12.00
CA CYS A 197 -1.37 6.58 -13.05
C CYS A 197 -0.27 7.58 -13.41
N VAL A 198 0.80 7.04 -14.00
CA VAL A 198 1.93 7.81 -14.51
C VAL A 198 2.15 7.41 -15.96
N ASP A 199 2.11 8.38 -16.87
CA ASP A 199 2.44 8.19 -18.28
C ASP A 199 3.88 8.59 -18.52
N VAL A 200 4.62 7.77 -19.26
CA VAL A 200 5.94 8.14 -19.76
C VAL A 200 5.78 9.02 -20.99
N LEU A 201 6.12 10.30 -20.87
CA LEU A 201 6.16 11.21 -22.01
C LEU A 201 7.40 10.89 -22.85
N ARG A 202 7.24 10.70 -24.17
CA ARG A 202 8.32 10.31 -25.08
C ARG A 202 8.36 11.22 -26.31
N ASP A 203 9.53 11.29 -26.95
CA ASP A 203 9.72 11.78 -28.31
C ASP A 203 10.44 10.74 -29.18
N GLY A 204 10.77 11.09 -30.43
CA GLY A 204 11.51 10.22 -31.34
C GLY A 204 12.91 9.81 -30.86
N THR A 205 13.43 10.42 -29.79
CA THR A 205 14.76 10.14 -29.21
C THR A 205 14.71 9.37 -27.89
N GLY A 206 13.53 9.26 -27.26
CA GLY A 206 13.32 8.50 -26.03
C GLY A 206 12.38 9.20 -25.03
N PRO A 207 12.41 8.80 -23.74
CA PRO A 207 11.60 9.44 -22.72
C PRO A 207 12.05 10.89 -22.49
N LEU A 208 11.08 11.80 -22.35
CA LEU A 208 11.21 13.22 -22.06
C LEU A 208 10.87 13.56 -20.60
N GLY A 209 9.99 12.78 -19.98
CA GLY A 209 9.46 13.09 -18.66
C GLY A 209 8.32 12.17 -18.25
N LEU A 210 7.61 12.59 -17.21
CA LEU A 210 6.45 11.90 -16.67
C LEU A 210 5.25 12.84 -16.65
N ARG A 211 4.07 12.33 -17.01
CA ARG A 211 2.78 12.95 -16.71
C ARG A 211 2.09 12.13 -15.64
N LEU A 212 1.77 12.77 -14.52
CA LEU A 212 1.15 12.13 -13.36
C LEU A 212 -0.30 12.59 -13.26
N ARG A 213 -1.20 11.63 -13.12
CA ARG A 213 -2.60 11.87 -12.76
C ARG A 213 -2.75 11.74 -11.25
N LEU A 214 -2.91 12.87 -10.59
CA LEU A 214 -2.85 13.05 -9.15
C LEU A 214 -4.25 13.10 -8.51
N LEU A 215 -4.41 12.42 -7.39
CA LEU A 215 -5.62 12.39 -6.57
C LEU A 215 -5.39 13.12 -5.26
N THR A 216 -6.26 14.06 -4.91
CA THR A 216 -6.20 14.80 -3.65
C THR A 216 -7.61 15.12 -3.13
N ALA A 217 -7.79 15.23 -1.82
CA ALA A 217 -8.99 15.78 -1.24
C ALA A 217 -8.84 17.29 -1.09
N GLY A 218 -9.64 18.06 -1.84
CA GLY A 218 -9.68 19.51 -1.71
C GLY A 218 -10.79 19.94 -0.76
N CYS A 219 -10.51 20.92 0.10
CA CYS A 219 -11.57 21.74 0.70
C CYS A 219 -11.98 22.80 -0.33
N GLY A 220 -13.26 22.92 -0.66
CA GLY A 220 -13.79 24.18 -1.19
C GLY A 220 -13.59 25.29 -0.15
N PRO A 221 -13.62 26.57 -0.55
CA PRO A 221 -13.65 27.66 0.42
C PRO A 221 -14.95 27.56 1.23
N GLY A 222 -14.87 26.99 2.44
CA GLY A 222 -15.98 26.84 3.38
C GLY A 222 -16.38 25.38 3.61
N VAL A 223 -16.09 24.89 4.83
CA VAL A 223 -16.57 23.65 5.46
C VAL A 223 -15.89 22.35 5.01
N LEU A 224 -15.26 21.64 5.97
CA LEU A 224 -14.66 20.30 5.82
C LEU A 224 -15.65 19.23 5.30
N ALA A 225 -16.95 19.49 5.39
CA ALA A 225 -18.02 18.54 5.10
C ALA A 225 -18.26 18.30 3.60
N ASP A 226 -17.77 19.17 2.71
CA ASP A 226 -17.90 19.00 1.24
C ASP A 226 -16.56 18.61 0.57
N ALA A 227 -15.68 17.94 1.32
CA ALA A 227 -14.42 17.43 0.78
C ALA A 227 -14.69 16.39 -0.31
N LYS A 228 -14.38 16.74 -1.56
CA LYS A 228 -14.51 15.84 -2.72
C LYS A 228 -13.13 15.48 -3.25
N LEU A 229 -13.02 14.26 -3.76
CA LEU A 229 -11.84 13.81 -4.48
C LEU A 229 -11.67 14.66 -5.75
N ARG A 230 -10.49 15.21 -5.94
CA ARG A 230 -10.11 15.97 -7.14
C ARG A 230 -8.99 15.25 -7.87
N VAL A 231 -9.07 15.29 -9.20
CA VAL A 231 -8.06 14.77 -10.10
C VAL A 231 -7.33 15.96 -10.71
N LEU A 232 -6.00 15.93 -10.71
CA LEU A 232 -5.15 16.92 -11.37
C LEU A 232 -4.13 16.22 -12.25
N GLU A 233 -3.79 16.79 -13.39
CA GLU A 233 -2.70 16.30 -14.22
C GLU A 233 -1.50 17.24 -14.10
N ARG A 234 -0.32 16.66 -13.83
CA ARG A 234 0.93 17.39 -13.67
C ARG A 234 2.05 16.67 -14.37
N SER A 235 2.88 17.43 -15.07
CA SER A 235 4.02 16.89 -15.81
C SER A 235 5.32 17.37 -15.20
N ILE A 236 6.32 16.50 -15.18
CA ILE A 236 7.71 16.81 -14.88
C ILE A 236 8.60 16.30 -16.00
N TYR A 237 9.66 17.02 -16.32
CA TYR A 237 10.56 16.71 -17.43
C TYR A 237 12.00 16.51 -16.96
N PHE A 238 12.79 15.83 -17.79
CA PHE A 238 14.23 15.80 -17.60
C PHE A 238 14.80 17.21 -17.78
N GLY A 239 15.56 17.66 -16.77
CA GLY A 239 16.15 19.00 -16.74
C GLY A 239 15.40 19.99 -15.84
N ASP A 240 14.18 19.67 -15.40
CA ASP A 240 13.43 20.52 -14.46
C ASP A 240 14.22 20.81 -13.19
N SER A 241 14.19 22.06 -12.75
CA SER A 241 14.78 22.51 -11.50
C SER A 241 14.00 21.95 -10.30
N CYS A 242 14.56 22.07 -9.10
CA CYS A 242 13.83 21.67 -7.90
C CYS A 242 12.59 22.54 -7.67
N GLN A 243 12.63 23.81 -8.06
CA GLN A 243 11.48 24.72 -8.00
C GLN A 243 10.37 24.27 -8.94
N ASP A 244 10.71 23.86 -10.17
CA ASP A 244 9.73 23.37 -11.15
C ASP A 244 9.03 22.11 -10.62
N VAL A 245 9.81 21.15 -10.12
CA VAL A 245 9.26 19.90 -9.55
C VAL A 245 8.42 20.17 -8.30
N LEU A 246 8.84 21.07 -7.41
CA LEU A 246 8.05 21.48 -6.25
C LEU A 246 6.75 22.19 -6.65
N SER A 247 6.77 23.00 -7.70
CA SER A 247 5.58 23.70 -8.21
C SER A 247 4.58 22.73 -8.83
N ALA A 248 5.07 21.65 -9.46
CA ALA A 248 4.24 20.65 -10.10
C ALA A 248 3.68 19.62 -9.11
N LEU A 249 4.51 19.08 -8.21
CA LEU A 249 4.17 17.93 -7.35
C LEU A 249 4.00 18.28 -5.87
N GLY A 250 4.38 19.49 -5.45
CA GLY A 250 4.42 19.89 -4.05
C GLY A 250 5.66 19.38 -3.31
N SER A 251 5.62 19.48 -1.99
CA SER A 251 6.74 19.08 -1.12
C SER A 251 6.98 17.58 -1.14
N PRO A 252 8.25 17.11 -1.26
CA PRO A 252 8.57 15.70 -1.11
C PRO A 252 8.38 15.26 0.34
N HIS A 253 8.19 13.96 0.54
CA HIS A 253 8.09 13.39 1.88
C HIS A 253 9.46 13.33 2.56
N LYS A 254 10.52 13.12 1.77
CA LYS A 254 11.89 13.07 2.28
C LYS A 254 12.87 13.50 1.19
N VAL A 255 13.89 14.23 1.63
CA VAL A 255 15.03 14.62 0.80
C VAL A 255 16.25 13.83 1.27
N PHE A 256 16.99 13.27 0.33
CA PHE A 256 18.19 12.49 0.59
C PHE A 256 19.35 13.04 -0.22
N TYR A 257 20.55 13.02 0.36
CA TYR A 257 21.77 13.46 -0.28
C TYR A 257 22.65 12.24 -0.58
N LYS A 258 23.12 12.12 -1.82
CA LYS A 258 24.00 11.05 -2.25
C LYS A 258 25.40 11.31 -1.69
N SER A 259 25.84 10.44 -0.78
CA SER A 259 27.18 10.50 -0.18
C SER A 259 28.23 9.73 -0.97
N GLU A 260 27.81 8.72 -1.76
CA GLU A 260 28.71 7.81 -2.47
C GLU A 260 28.21 7.51 -3.89
N ASP A 261 29.14 7.37 -4.83
CA ASP A 261 28.84 7.01 -6.21
C ASP A 261 29.66 5.81 -6.66
N LYS A 262 29.28 4.63 -6.18
CA LYS A 262 29.99 3.35 -6.41
C LYS A 262 30.06 2.98 -7.90
N MET A 263 29.14 3.50 -8.72
CA MET A 263 29.09 3.23 -10.16
C MET A 263 30.10 4.05 -10.98
N LYS A 264 30.80 5.02 -10.38
CA LYS A 264 31.83 5.83 -11.08
C LYS A 264 32.97 5.01 -11.68
N ILE A 265 33.23 3.81 -11.14
CA ILE A 265 34.27 2.91 -11.65
C ILE A 265 34.01 2.48 -13.10
N HIS A 266 32.75 2.51 -13.55
CA HIS A 266 32.36 2.18 -14.92
C HIS A 266 32.34 3.41 -15.84
N SER A 267 32.69 4.59 -15.34
CA SER A 267 32.83 5.77 -16.19
C SER A 267 33.98 5.58 -17.18
N PRO A 268 33.88 6.08 -18.42
CA PRO A 268 34.96 5.99 -19.41
C PRO A 268 36.22 6.81 -19.04
N SER A 269 36.23 7.47 -17.87
CA SER A 269 37.34 8.28 -17.39
C SER A 269 37.53 8.14 -15.87
N PRO A 270 37.86 6.94 -15.36
CA PRO A 270 37.89 6.65 -13.93
C PRO A 270 38.99 7.45 -13.18
N HIS A 271 40.02 7.90 -13.90
CA HIS A 271 41.15 8.66 -13.34
C HIS A 271 40.92 10.17 -13.26
N LYS A 272 39.89 10.71 -13.93
CA LYS A 272 39.48 12.10 -13.74
C LYS A 272 38.70 12.18 -12.44
N GLN A 273 39.40 12.32 -11.32
CA GLN A 273 38.82 12.75 -10.05
C GLN A 273 38.40 14.23 -10.16
N VAL A 274 37.44 14.52 -11.04
CA VAL A 274 36.69 15.76 -10.92
C VAL A 274 35.81 15.54 -9.68
N PRO A 275 35.95 16.35 -8.61
CA PRO A 275 35.02 16.29 -7.51
C PRO A 275 33.62 16.40 -8.10
N SER A 276 32.68 15.55 -7.68
CA SER A 276 31.28 15.76 -8.06
C SER A 276 30.92 17.18 -7.63
N LYS A 277 30.84 18.13 -8.56
CA LYS A 277 30.36 19.49 -8.24
C LYS A 277 28.90 19.47 -7.82
N CYS A 278 28.18 18.38 -8.12
CA CYS A 278 26.83 18.13 -7.65
C CYS A 278 26.86 17.26 -6.40
N ASN A 279 26.37 17.82 -5.29
CA ASN A 279 25.72 17.01 -4.27
C ASN A 279 24.44 16.47 -4.92
N ASP A 280 24.52 15.34 -5.63
CA ASP A 280 23.32 14.70 -6.16
C ASP A 280 22.38 14.46 -4.97
N TYR A 281 21.20 15.05 -5.00
CA TYR A 281 20.18 14.81 -3.98
C TYR A 281 18.90 14.39 -4.68
N PHE A 282 18.01 13.74 -3.96
CA PHE A 282 16.76 13.28 -4.53
C PHE A 282 15.58 13.56 -3.63
N PHE A 283 14.47 13.84 -4.28
CA PHE A 283 13.15 13.97 -3.69
C PHE A 283 12.44 12.64 -3.75
N ASN A 284 11.98 12.15 -2.61
CA ASN A 284 11.19 10.95 -2.52
C ASN A 284 9.71 11.31 -2.26
N TYR A 285 8.86 10.94 -3.22
CA TYR A 285 7.42 11.11 -3.18
C TYR A 285 6.75 9.75 -2.98
N PHE A 286 6.71 9.27 -1.73
CA PHE A 286 6.19 7.94 -1.40
C PHE A 286 4.76 7.70 -1.90
N THR A 287 3.86 8.66 -1.70
CA THR A 287 2.44 8.55 -2.13
C THR A 287 2.26 8.61 -3.66
N LEU A 288 3.27 9.09 -4.38
CA LEU A 288 3.27 9.13 -5.85
C LEU A 288 4.01 7.94 -6.47
N GLY A 289 4.77 7.18 -5.67
CA GLY A 289 5.67 6.14 -6.17
C GLY A 289 6.86 6.68 -6.98
N VAL A 290 7.25 7.96 -6.78
CA VAL A 290 8.26 8.63 -7.61
C VAL A 290 9.46 9.08 -6.77
N VAL A 291 10.66 8.85 -7.30
CA VAL A 291 11.91 9.42 -6.79
C VAL A 291 12.58 10.23 -7.89
N ARG A 292 12.73 11.54 -7.66
CA ARG A 292 13.38 12.47 -8.61
C ARG A 292 14.80 12.79 -8.13
N VAL A 293 15.79 12.45 -8.94
CA VAL A 293 17.20 12.78 -8.67
C VAL A 293 17.55 14.11 -9.36
N PHE A 294 18.15 15.03 -8.60
CA PHE A 294 18.68 16.31 -9.07
C PHE A 294 20.21 16.22 -9.16
N GLY A 295 20.80 16.80 -10.21
CA GLY A 295 22.20 16.62 -10.59
C GLY A 295 22.43 15.56 -11.67
N GLY A 296 21.44 14.68 -11.88
CA GLY A 296 21.37 13.74 -13.00
C GLY A 296 20.04 13.84 -13.75
N THR A 297 19.96 13.22 -14.93
CA THR A 297 18.74 13.19 -15.76
C THR A 297 17.90 11.94 -15.47
N THR A 298 17.73 11.59 -14.20
CA THR A 298 17.13 10.31 -13.79
C THR A 298 15.84 10.51 -13.00
N VAL A 299 14.84 9.71 -13.32
CA VAL A 299 13.60 9.56 -12.55
C VAL A 299 13.41 8.08 -12.26
N LEU A 300 13.31 7.72 -10.98
CA LEU A 300 12.99 6.37 -10.55
C LEU A 300 11.51 6.30 -10.19
N PHE A 301 10.84 5.27 -10.67
CA PHE A 301 9.43 5.01 -10.41
C PHE A 301 9.24 3.62 -9.80
N LEU A 302 8.41 3.55 -8.76
CA LEU A 302 7.95 2.31 -8.15
C LEU A 302 6.52 2.05 -8.65
N PRO A 303 6.27 0.94 -9.36
CA PRO A 303 5.10 0.82 -10.21
C PRO A 303 3.80 0.58 -9.43
N THR A 304 3.06 1.64 -9.09
CA THR A 304 1.63 1.50 -8.77
C THR A 304 0.83 1.22 -10.04
N ARG A 305 1.00 2.08 -11.06
CA ARG A 305 0.53 1.92 -12.44
C ARG A 305 1.27 2.90 -13.37
N LEU A 306 2.18 2.39 -14.19
CA LEU A 306 2.93 3.09 -15.23
C LEU A 306 2.33 2.75 -16.60
N ILE A 307 2.17 3.75 -17.46
CA ILE A 307 1.74 3.56 -18.85
C ILE A 307 2.92 3.97 -19.76
N ILE A 308 3.34 3.06 -20.61
CA ILE A 308 4.42 3.24 -21.58
C ILE A 308 3.84 3.03 -22.97
N GLU A 309 3.79 4.10 -23.76
CA GLU A 309 3.42 4.01 -25.18
C GLU A 309 4.49 3.21 -25.94
N VAL A 310 4.07 2.13 -26.61
CA VAL A 310 4.97 1.26 -27.39
C VAL A 310 5.14 1.84 -28.80
N PRO A 311 6.38 2.10 -29.26
CA PRO A 311 6.60 2.62 -30.61
C PRO A 311 6.15 1.64 -31.70
N HIS A 312 5.47 2.16 -32.72
CA HIS A 312 4.89 1.39 -33.83
C HIS A 312 5.88 0.55 -34.67
N TRP A 313 7.19 0.80 -34.58
CA TRP A 313 8.16 0.11 -35.44
C TRP A 313 8.43 -1.35 -35.05
N HIS A 314 7.94 -1.83 -33.90
CA HIS A 314 8.04 -3.24 -33.52
C HIS A 314 6.95 -4.13 -34.15
N TYR A 315 5.83 -3.56 -34.60
CA TYR A 315 4.76 -4.32 -35.26
C TYR A 315 4.80 -4.04 -36.75
N ALA A 316 4.78 -5.10 -37.56
CA ALA A 316 4.55 -4.97 -39.00
C ALA A 316 3.30 -4.11 -39.23
N ALA A 317 3.42 -3.15 -40.14
CA ALA A 317 2.47 -2.07 -40.40
C ALA A 317 1.00 -2.52 -40.45
N ASP A 318 0.25 -2.33 -39.35
CA ASP A 318 -1.17 -1.87 -39.33
C ASP A 318 -1.80 -1.77 -37.92
N VAL A 319 -1.03 -1.91 -36.82
CA VAL A 319 -1.62 -1.93 -35.47
C VAL A 319 -1.53 -0.53 -34.84
N GLN A 320 -2.68 0.05 -34.48
CA GLN A 320 -2.75 1.22 -33.58
C GLN A 320 -1.93 0.94 -32.32
N GLY A 321 -1.14 1.91 -31.86
CA GLY A 321 -0.13 1.69 -30.81
C GLY A 321 -0.78 1.11 -29.57
N GLU A 322 -0.30 -0.05 -29.11
CA GLU A 322 -0.73 -0.62 -27.85
C GLU A 322 0.06 0.03 -26.71
N ASP A 323 -0.66 0.42 -25.65
CA ASP A 323 -0.05 0.92 -24.42
C ASP A 323 0.45 -0.26 -23.58
N CYS A 324 1.74 -0.25 -23.23
CA CYS A 324 2.30 -1.18 -22.26
C CYS A 324 2.04 -0.66 -20.84
N ILE A 325 1.15 -1.33 -20.12
CA ILE A 325 0.82 -0.99 -18.73
C ILE A 325 1.70 -1.83 -17.78
N VAL A 326 2.54 -1.15 -16.99
CA VAL A 326 3.40 -1.77 -15.97
C VAL A 326 2.84 -1.46 -14.58
N THR A 327 2.54 -2.49 -13.82
CA THR A 327 2.07 -2.42 -12.43
C THR A 327 3.00 -3.25 -11.53
N THR A 328 2.79 -3.23 -10.21
CA THR A 328 3.47 -4.14 -9.28
C THR A 328 3.26 -5.63 -9.59
N TYR A 329 2.24 -5.97 -10.39
CA TYR A 329 1.91 -7.35 -10.80
C TYR A 329 2.43 -7.73 -12.18
N SER A 330 2.96 -6.76 -12.92
CA SER A 330 3.49 -7.04 -14.25
C SER A 330 4.71 -7.92 -14.13
N LYS A 331 4.75 -8.99 -14.94
CA LYS A 331 5.90 -9.86 -15.04
C LYS A 331 6.81 -9.40 -16.16
N TRP A 332 8.10 -9.60 -15.98
CA TRP A 332 9.10 -9.20 -16.96
C TRP A 332 8.88 -9.87 -18.32
N ASP A 333 8.54 -11.16 -18.37
CA ASP A 333 8.29 -11.86 -19.64
C ASP A 333 7.17 -11.19 -20.46
N GLN A 334 6.09 -10.77 -19.79
CA GLN A 334 4.97 -10.07 -20.44
C GLN A 334 5.39 -8.70 -21.00
N ILE A 335 6.28 -8.00 -20.29
CA ILE A 335 6.82 -6.72 -20.75
C ILE A 335 7.77 -6.93 -21.94
N GLN A 336 8.55 -8.01 -21.94
CA GLN A 336 9.43 -8.35 -23.06
C GLN A 336 8.66 -8.74 -24.32
N GLU A 337 7.49 -9.36 -24.19
CA GLU A 337 6.61 -9.65 -25.32
C GLU A 337 6.11 -8.35 -25.99
N LEU A 338 5.84 -7.30 -25.21
CA LEU A 338 5.34 -6.01 -25.71
C LEU A 338 6.44 -5.06 -26.18
N LEU A 339 7.53 -4.96 -25.42
CA LEU A 339 8.63 -4.03 -25.68
C LEU A 339 9.76 -4.64 -26.51
N GLY A 340 9.83 -5.98 -26.60
CA GLY A 340 10.93 -6.71 -27.19
C GLY A 340 11.96 -7.18 -26.16
N HIS A 341 12.83 -8.10 -26.59
CA HIS A 341 13.88 -8.66 -25.73
C HIS A 341 15.12 -7.76 -25.71
N PRO A 342 15.65 -7.39 -24.53
CA PRO A 342 16.91 -6.66 -24.45
C PRO A 342 18.05 -7.54 -24.98
N MET A 343 18.92 -6.95 -25.79
CA MET A 343 20.07 -7.66 -26.36
C MET A 343 21.23 -7.82 -25.37
N GLU A 344 21.28 -6.97 -24.34
CA GLU A 344 22.35 -6.95 -23.36
C GLU A 344 22.05 -7.82 -22.13
N LYS A 345 23.11 -8.39 -21.54
CA LYS A 345 22.98 -9.14 -20.29
C LYS A 345 22.60 -8.19 -19.14
N PRO A 346 21.72 -8.60 -18.22
CA PRO A 346 21.33 -7.75 -17.10
C PRO A 346 22.49 -7.52 -16.13
N VAL A 347 22.46 -6.37 -15.48
CA VAL A 347 23.32 -6.07 -14.33
C VAL A 347 22.67 -6.66 -13.07
N VAL A 348 23.44 -7.34 -12.23
CA VAL A 348 22.93 -7.89 -10.97
C VAL A 348 23.17 -6.89 -9.83
N LEU A 349 22.09 -6.41 -9.22
CA LEU A 349 22.15 -5.49 -8.10
C LEU A 349 22.03 -6.26 -6.78
N HIS A 350 23.12 -6.25 -6.00
CA HIS A 350 23.14 -6.79 -4.64
C HIS A 350 22.95 -5.65 -3.64
N ARG A 351 21.79 -5.59 -2.98
CA ARG A 351 21.58 -4.66 -1.86
C ARG A 351 22.13 -5.30 -0.59
N SER A 352 23.38 -5.01 -0.25
CA SER A 352 24.02 -5.53 0.96
C SER A 352 23.23 -5.10 2.20
N SER A 353 22.93 -6.07 3.07
CA SER A 353 22.36 -5.85 4.40
C SER A 353 23.27 -4.92 5.21
N SER A 354 22.85 -3.67 5.40
CA SER A 354 23.44 -2.81 6.44
C SER A 354 22.53 -2.82 7.67
N ALA A 355 23.03 -2.35 8.81
CA ALA A 355 22.35 -2.39 10.10
C ALA A 355 20.91 -1.84 10.10
N ASN A 356 20.55 -0.99 9.11
CA ASN A 356 19.22 -0.40 8.95
C ASN A 356 18.59 -0.61 7.54
N ASN A 357 19.18 -1.46 6.69
CA ASN A 357 18.75 -1.62 5.29
C ASN A 357 18.99 -3.05 4.79
N THR A 358 18.33 -4.02 5.42
CA THR A 358 18.22 -5.39 4.92
C THR A 358 17.17 -5.41 3.81
N ASN A 359 17.59 -5.65 2.56
CA ASN A 359 16.64 -6.00 1.50
C ASN A 359 16.21 -7.46 1.71
N PRO A 360 14.93 -7.74 2.05
CA PRO A 360 14.50 -9.10 2.29
C PRO A 360 14.30 -9.90 1.00
N PHE A 361 14.37 -9.27 -0.17
CA PHE A 361 14.02 -9.90 -1.45
C PHE A 361 15.24 -10.34 -2.28
N GLY A 362 16.42 -10.37 -1.67
CA GLY A 362 17.65 -10.81 -2.34
C GLY A 362 18.16 -9.86 -3.43
N SER A 363 18.90 -10.40 -4.40
CA SER A 363 19.44 -9.65 -5.54
C SER A 363 18.39 -9.45 -6.63
N THR A 364 18.45 -8.31 -7.33
CA THR A 364 17.59 -7.99 -8.47
C THR A 364 18.41 -7.92 -9.76
N PHE A 365 17.73 -8.10 -10.90
CA PHE A 365 18.32 -8.01 -12.24
C PHE A 365 17.87 -6.70 -12.91
N CYS A 366 18.81 -5.90 -13.37
CA CYS A 366 18.54 -4.63 -14.03
C CYS A 366 18.70 -4.81 -15.55
N PHE A 367 17.60 -4.70 -16.29
CA PHE A 367 17.58 -4.77 -17.75
C PHE A 367 17.44 -3.38 -18.36
N GLY A 368 18.41 -3.00 -19.19
CA GLY A 368 18.36 -1.74 -19.94
C GLY A 368 17.53 -1.87 -21.22
N PHE A 369 16.61 -0.94 -21.44
CA PHE A 369 15.79 -0.89 -22.66
C PHE A 369 15.35 0.55 -22.99
N GLN A 370 15.69 1.07 -24.18
CA GLN A 370 15.26 2.40 -24.68
C GLN A 370 15.33 3.54 -23.65
N ARG A 371 16.49 3.69 -22.99
CA ARG A 371 16.73 4.66 -21.90
C ARG A 371 15.86 4.48 -20.65
N MET A 372 15.40 3.26 -20.44
CA MET A 372 14.72 2.81 -19.24
C MET A 372 15.51 1.63 -18.66
N ILE A 373 15.44 1.45 -17.35
CA ILE A 373 16.02 0.31 -16.66
C ILE A 373 14.92 -0.34 -15.85
N PHE A 374 14.61 -1.59 -16.15
CA PHE A 374 13.67 -2.40 -15.40
C PHE A 374 14.44 -3.20 -14.35
N GLU A 375 14.17 -2.94 -13.08
CA GLU A 375 14.66 -3.74 -11.97
C GLU A 375 13.69 -4.90 -11.73
N VAL A 376 14.14 -6.12 -12.00
CA VAL A 376 13.34 -7.35 -11.97
C VAL A 376 13.76 -8.20 -10.77
N MET A 377 12.78 -8.64 -10.01
CA MET A 377 12.95 -9.53 -8.85
C MET A 377 13.14 -10.98 -9.30
N GLN A 378 13.63 -11.84 -8.40
CA GLN A 378 13.81 -13.28 -8.68
C GLN A 378 12.50 -14.01 -9.03
N ASN A 379 11.36 -13.51 -8.55
CA ASN A 379 10.03 -14.03 -8.87
C ASN A 379 9.44 -13.43 -10.17
N ASN A 380 10.27 -12.79 -10.98
CA ASN A 380 9.95 -12.17 -12.26
C ASN A 380 9.07 -10.91 -12.23
N HIS A 381 8.78 -10.34 -11.05
CA HIS A 381 8.02 -9.09 -10.94
C HIS A 381 8.92 -7.86 -11.08
N ILE A 382 8.34 -6.75 -11.51
CA ILE A 382 9.05 -5.46 -11.61
C ILE A 382 9.08 -4.77 -10.25
N ALA A 383 10.28 -4.61 -9.69
CA ALA A 383 10.50 -3.85 -8.47
C ALA A 383 10.47 -2.34 -8.73
N SER A 384 11.12 -1.90 -9.81
CA SER A 384 11.20 -0.47 -10.15
C SER A 384 11.51 -0.27 -11.64
N VAL A 385 11.15 0.92 -12.14
CA VAL A 385 11.52 1.39 -13.48
C VAL A 385 12.29 2.70 -13.33
N THR A 386 13.51 2.73 -13.83
CA THR A 386 14.34 3.95 -13.86
C THR A 386 14.34 4.52 -15.27
N LEU A 387 13.88 5.75 -15.43
CA LEU A 387 13.92 6.48 -16.69
C LEU A 387 15.10 7.45 -16.66
N TYR A 388 15.80 7.57 -17.79
CA TYR A 388 16.82 8.58 -17.95
C TYR A 388 16.76 9.21 -19.34
N GLY A 389 17.08 10.50 -19.44
CA GLY A 389 16.95 11.24 -20.70
C GLY A 389 17.96 12.38 -20.82
N ALA A 390 17.89 13.15 -21.90
CA ALA A 390 18.60 14.43 -21.98
C ALA A 390 17.72 15.52 -21.35
N PRO A 391 18.30 16.60 -20.80
CA PRO A 391 17.52 17.77 -20.44
C PRO A 391 16.81 18.31 -21.67
N ARG A 392 15.55 18.74 -21.52
CA ARG A 392 14.83 19.41 -22.62
C ARG A 392 15.65 20.62 -23.08
N GLN A 393 15.99 20.69 -24.38
CA GLN A 393 16.52 21.92 -24.95
C GLN A 393 15.41 22.96 -24.86
N CYS A 394 15.62 24.00 -24.05
CA CYS A 394 14.74 25.16 -24.08
C CYS A 394 14.80 25.70 -25.50
N CYS A 395 13.67 25.78 -26.20
CA CYS A 395 13.61 26.49 -27.48
C CYS A 395 14.09 27.91 -27.22
N THR A 396 15.31 28.23 -27.65
CA THR A 396 15.69 29.62 -27.86
C THR A 396 14.69 30.14 -28.88
N GLU A 397 13.83 31.08 -28.47
CA GLU A 397 13.09 31.89 -29.42
C GLU A 397 14.09 32.36 -30.48
N PRO A 398 13.84 32.12 -31.78
CA PRO A 398 14.67 32.72 -32.81
C PRO A 398 14.52 34.23 -32.64
N GLY A 399 15.59 34.84 -32.15
CA GLY A 399 15.63 36.23 -31.75
C GLY A 399 15.08 37.13 -32.85
N ALA A 400 14.21 38.03 -32.41
CA ALA A 400 13.96 39.29 -33.08
C ALA A 400 15.31 39.91 -33.52
N HIS A 401 15.43 40.11 -34.83
CA HIS A 401 16.39 41.04 -35.41
C HIS A 401 15.70 42.38 -35.65
#